data_AF-A0A0N8K6N7-F1
#
_entry.id   AF-A0A0N8K6N7-F1
#
_cell.length_a   1.000
_cell.length_b   1.000
_cell.length_c   1.000
_cell.angle_alpha   90.00
_cell.angle_beta   90.00
_cell.angle_gamma   90.00
#
_symmetry.space_group_name_H-M   'P 1'
#
loop_
_entity.id
_entity.type
_entity.pdbx_description
1 polymer ?
#
loop_
_entity_poly.entity_id
_entity_poly.type
_entity_poly.pdbx_seq_one_letter_code
_entity_poly.pdbx_strand_id
1 'polypeptide(L)' 'MSGFTIAPDDLTSADVLDLLRLHLAEMHSWSPACKTEPFRPALRLYESHGFVESAGFGPYLPDEFSLCMERRL' A
#
# COMPACT_ATOMS: atom_id res chain seq x y z
N MET A 1 -11.02 44.00 8.95
CA MET A 1 -10.76 42.77 8.17
C MET A 1 -9.62 42.06 8.86
N SER A 2 -9.85 40.90 9.48
CA SER A 2 -8.75 40.15 10.08
C SER A 2 -7.89 39.56 8.96
N GLY A 3 -6.59 39.81 8.98
CA GLY A 3 -5.65 39.20 8.04
C GLY A 3 -5.45 37.73 8.38
N PHE A 4 -5.16 36.91 7.36
CA PHE A 4 -4.72 35.53 7.53
C PHE A 4 -3.20 35.46 7.45
N THR A 5 -2.59 34.61 8.27
CA THR A 5 -1.16 34.29 8.21
C THR A 5 -1.00 32.87 7.70
N ILE A 6 -0.18 32.69 6.66
CA ILE A 6 0.19 31.38 6.11
C ILE A 6 1.55 31.01 6.70
N ALA A 7 1.65 29.84 7.32
CA ALA A 7 2.88 29.30 7.89
C ALA A 7 2.95 27.79 7.65
N PRO A 8 4.14 27.17 7.68
CA PRO A 8 4.28 25.72 7.67
C PRO A 8 3.58 25.11 8.89
N ASP A 9 2.86 24.02 8.67
CA ASP A 9 2.16 23.29 9.72
C ASP A 9 3.07 22.27 10.41
N ASP A 10 2.78 21.96 11.67
CA ASP A 10 3.42 20.87 12.40
C ASP A 10 2.68 19.56 12.15
N LEU A 11 3.16 18.80 11.17
CA LEU A 11 2.62 17.51 10.78
C LEU A 11 2.89 16.39 11.81
N THR A 12 3.56 16.70 12.92
CA THR A 12 3.80 15.78 14.02
C THR A 12 2.87 15.99 15.21
N SER A 13 1.98 17.00 15.14
CA SER A 13 1.00 17.29 16.17
C SER A 13 0.02 16.13 16.40
N ALA A 14 -0.53 16.05 17.62
CA ALA A 14 -1.41 14.96 18.01
C ALA A 14 -2.64 14.81 17.10
N ASP A 15 -3.30 15.94 16.77
CA ASP A 15 -4.52 15.94 15.94
C ASP A 15 -4.24 15.44 14.52
N VAL A 16 -3.10 15.82 13.93
CA VAL A 16 -2.67 15.32 12.61
C VAL A 16 -2.39 13.83 12.68
N LEU A 17 -1.66 13.38 13.70
CA LEU A 17 -1.37 11.96 13.88
C LEU A 17 -2.65 11.13 14.10
N ASP A 18 -3.65 11.66 14.80
CA ASP A 18 -4.94 10.98 15.00
C ASP A 18 -5.73 10.88 13.70
N LEU A 19 -5.75 11.93 12.89
CA LEU A 19 -6.33 11.88 11.55
C LEU A 19 -5.64 10.82 10.66
N LEU A 20 -4.31 10.77 10.68
CA LEU A 20 -3.54 9.79 9.91
C LEU A 20 -3.80 8.34 10.40
N ARG A 21 -3.91 8.13 11.72
CA ARG A 21 -4.26 6.82 12.28
C ARG A 21 -5.65 6.37 11.88
N LEU A 22 -6.63 7.28 11.92
CA LEU A 22 -8.00 6.99 11.46
C LEU A 22 -7.99 6.57 9.99
N HIS A 23 -7.34 7.37 9.14
CA HIS A 23 -7.24 7.09 7.71
C HIS A 23 -6.59 5.73 7.44
N LEU A 24 -5.48 5.42 8.13
CA LEU A 24 -4.81 4.13 8.00
C LEU A 24 -5.73 2.97 8.40
N ALA A 25 -6.44 3.09 9.53
CA ALA A 25 -7.39 2.07 9.97
C ALA A 25 -8.52 1.83 8.95
N GLU A 26 -9.04 2.89 8.33
CA GLU A 26 -10.01 2.78 7.25
C GLU A 26 -9.41 2.11 6.02
N MET A 27 -8.19 2.48 5.62
CA MET A 27 -7.49 1.80 4.52
C MET A 27 -7.36 0.30 4.76
N HIS A 28 -6.91 -0.13 5.94
CA HIS A 28 -6.84 -1.57 6.29
C HIS A 28 -8.21 -2.26 6.25
N SER A 29 -9.28 -1.54 6.56
CA SER A 29 -10.64 -2.09 6.55
C SER A 29 -11.20 -2.28 5.14
N TRP A 30 -10.80 -1.44 4.19
CA TRP A 30 -11.39 -1.39 2.85
C TRP A 30 -10.46 -1.88 1.72
N SER A 31 -9.15 -1.88 1.94
CA SER A 31 -8.15 -2.28 0.94
C SER A 31 -7.45 -3.58 1.39
N PRO A 32 -7.95 -4.75 0.97
CA PRO A 32 -7.35 -6.01 1.36
C PRO A 32 -5.99 -6.19 0.67
N ALA A 33 -5.04 -6.83 1.37
CA ALA A 33 -3.71 -7.13 0.85
C ALA A 33 -3.74 -7.86 -0.51
N CYS A 34 -2.73 -7.65 -1.38
CA CYS A 34 -2.67 -8.29 -2.71
C CYS A 34 -2.58 -9.84 -2.67
N LYS A 35 -2.35 -10.44 -1.50
CA LYS A 35 -2.38 -11.90 -1.30
C LYS A 35 -3.76 -12.45 -0.91
N THR A 36 -4.79 -11.60 -0.82
CA THR A 36 -6.14 -11.98 -0.36
C THR A 36 -7.01 -12.56 -1.47
N GLU A 37 -8.18 -13.08 -1.10
CA GLU A 37 -9.08 -13.80 -2.01
C GLU A 37 -9.47 -13.03 -3.28
N PRO A 38 -9.76 -11.70 -3.25
CA PRO A 38 -10.07 -10.94 -4.45
C PRO A 38 -8.98 -10.99 -5.54
N PHE A 39 -7.71 -11.14 -5.15
CA PHE A 39 -6.57 -11.17 -6.07
C PHE A 39 -6.17 -12.57 -6.51
N ARG A 40 -6.73 -13.63 -5.90
CA ARG A 40 -6.43 -15.02 -6.23
C ARG A 40 -6.58 -15.35 -7.72
N PRO A 41 -7.56 -14.82 -8.48
CA PRO A 41 -7.65 -15.09 -9.92
C PRO A 41 -6.42 -14.62 -10.71
N ALA A 42 -5.86 -13.45 -10.39
CA ALA A 42 -4.66 -12.94 -11.05
C ALA A 42 -3.42 -13.75 -10.69
N LEU A 43 -3.28 -14.14 -9.41
CA LEU A 43 -2.18 -14.98 -8.94
C LEU A 43 -2.14 -16.32 -9.70
N ARG A 44 -3.29 -17.01 -9.79
CA ARG A 44 -3.38 -18.26 -10.55
C ARG A 44 -3.05 -18.08 -12.03
N LEU A 45 -3.46 -16.96 -12.63
CA LEU A 45 -3.12 -16.64 -14.01
C LEU A 45 -1.59 -16.53 -14.18
N TYR A 46 -0.91 -15.81 -13.30
CA TYR A 46 0.54 -15.67 -13.34
C TYR A 46 1.25 -17.01 -13.11
N GLU A 47 0.85 -17.75 -12.08
CA GLU A 47 1.37 -19.10 -11.80
C GLU A 47 1.23 -20.02 -13.01
N SER A 48 0.06 -20.05 -13.66
CA SER A 48 -0.18 -20.87 -14.86
C SER A 48 0.71 -20.51 -16.06
N HIS A 49 1.24 -19.29 -16.10
CA HIS A 49 2.16 -18.82 -17.13
C HIS A 49 3.63 -18.94 -16.71
N GLY A 50 3.93 -19.59 -15.58
CA GLY A 50 5.28 -19.87 -15.10
C GLY A 50 5.90 -18.76 -14.26
N PHE A 51 5.10 -17.81 -13.76
CA PHE A 51 5.59 -16.84 -12.78
C PHE A 51 5.67 -17.47 -11.39
N VAL A 52 6.67 -17.06 -10.62
CA VAL A 52 6.89 -17.47 -9.23
C VAL A 52 7.10 -16.25 -8.33
N GLU A 53 6.80 -16.34 -7.03
CA GLU A 53 7.09 -15.24 -6.09
C GLU A 53 8.58 -14.87 -6.13
N SER A 54 8.87 -13.58 -6.03
CA SER A 54 10.25 -13.05 -6.08
C SER A 54 10.51 -12.02 -4.99
N ALA A 55 11.79 -11.69 -4.80
CA ALA A 55 12.20 -10.67 -3.85
C ALA A 55 11.83 -9.23 -4.28
N GLY A 56 11.32 -9.04 -5.50
CA GLY A 56 10.99 -7.72 -6.04
C GLY A 56 11.96 -7.22 -7.12
N PHE A 57 11.75 -5.97 -7.56
CA PHE A 57 12.54 -5.32 -8.59
C PHE A 57 12.93 -3.91 -8.16
N GLY A 58 14.23 -3.66 -8.01
CA GLY A 58 14.73 -2.36 -7.54
C GLY A 58 14.14 -2.01 -6.16
N PRO A 59 13.50 -0.84 -6.00
CA PRO A 59 12.88 -0.45 -4.73
C PRO A 59 11.50 -1.11 -4.48
N TYR A 60 10.94 -1.85 -5.43
CA TYR A 60 9.65 -2.51 -5.27
C TYR A 60 9.85 -3.89 -4.64
N LEU A 61 9.72 -3.93 -3.32
CA LEU A 61 9.84 -5.15 -2.51
C LEU A 61 8.45 -5.65 -2.10
N PRO A 62 8.28 -6.96 -1.86
CA PRO A 62 7.05 -7.47 -1.29
C PRO A 62 6.85 -6.93 0.13
N ASP A 63 5.62 -6.55 0.45
CA ASP A 63 5.19 -6.09 1.77
C ASP A 63 3.82 -6.69 2.09
N GLU A 64 3.14 -6.17 3.12
CA GLU A 64 1.80 -6.64 3.50
C GLU A 64 0.79 -6.50 2.34
N PHE A 65 0.93 -5.47 1.51
CA PHE A 65 -0.01 -5.11 0.45
C PHE A 65 0.47 -5.45 -0.96
N SER A 66 1.76 -5.80 -1.11
CA SER A 66 2.41 -6.02 -2.40
C SER A 66 2.96 -7.43 -2.49
N LEU A 67 2.67 -8.11 -3.60
CA LEU A 67 3.34 -9.35 -3.97
C LEU A 67 4.15 -9.13 -5.25
N CYS A 68 5.42 -9.52 -5.23
CA CYS A 68 6.27 -9.52 -6.40
C CYS A 68 6.36 -10.94 -6.98
N MET A 69 6.24 -11.05 -8.31
CA MET A 69 6.41 -12.30 -9.02
C MET A 69 7.29 -12.09 -10.25
N GLU A 70 8.11 -13.08 -10.60
CA GLU A 70 8.98 -13.04 -11.79
C GLU A 70 8.79 -14.29 -12.66
N ARG A 71 9.06 -14.14 -13.95
CA ARG A 71 9.19 -15.27 -14.89
C ARG A 71 10.46 -15.06 -15.70
N ARG A 72 11.31 -16.09 -15.76
CA ARG A 72 12.46 -16.11 -16.66
C ARG A 72 12.01 -16.53 -18.05
N LEU A 73 12.46 -15.79 -19.06
CA LEU A 73 12.17 -16.03 -20.48
C LEU A 73 13.32 -16.78 -21.14
#